data_AF-A0A6L9ZAZ0-F1
#
_entry.id   AF-A0A6L9ZAZ0-F1
#
_cell.length_a   1.000
_cell.length_b   1.000
_cell.length_c   1.000
_cell.angle_alpha   90.00
_cell.angle_beta   90.00
_cell.angle_gamma   90.00
#
_symmetry.space_group_name_H-M   'P 1'
#
loop_
_entity.id
_entity.type
_entity.pdbx_description
1 polymer ?
#
loop_
_entity_poly.entity_id
_entity_poly.type
_entity_poly.pdbx_seq_one_letter_code
_entity_poly.pdbx_strand_id
1 'polypeptide(L)' 'MGTTTVLRIGDRVISAEEIVPLLAGYQLLPPLIREIIIDEAVATASCTPEEKAQAYQ' A
#
# COMPACT_ATOMS: atom_id res chain seq x y z
N MET A 1 18.93 16.71 9.39
CA MET A 1 17.88 16.33 10.37
C MET A 1 16.93 15.40 9.65
N GLY A 2 17.16 14.07 9.72
CA GLY A 2 16.31 13.09 9.04
C GLY A 2 15.01 12.92 9.82
N THR A 3 13.86 12.98 9.14
CA THR A 3 12.56 12.67 9.76
C THR A 3 12.44 11.17 9.89
N THR A 4 12.53 10.63 11.11
CA THR A 4 12.22 9.22 11.35
C THR A 4 10.74 8.98 11.03
N THR A 5 10.47 8.22 9.98
CA THR A 5 9.10 7.87 9.59
C THR A 5 8.54 6.87 10.59
N VAL A 6 7.49 7.27 11.30
CA VAL A 6 6.78 6.45 12.29
C VAL A 6 5.30 6.40 11.96
N LEU A 7 4.66 5.26 12.25
CA LEU A 7 3.22 5.11 12.12
C LEU A 7 2.58 5.27 13.50
N ARG A 8 1.69 6.27 13.67
CA ARG A 8 0.90 6.43 14.91
C ARG A 8 -0.53 5.93 14.71
N ILE A 9 -0.96 5.00 15.56
CA ILE A 9 -2.32 4.48 15.60
C ILE A 9 -2.86 4.67 17.01
N GLY A 10 -3.82 5.58 17.19
CA GLY A 10 -4.24 6.03 18.53
C GLY A 10 -3.05 6.56 19.33
N ASP A 11 -2.86 6.01 20.53
CA ASP A 11 -1.74 6.35 21.42
C ASP A 11 -0.47 5.54 21.16
N ARG A 12 -0.51 4.59 20.22
CA ARG A 12 0.64 3.73 19.90
C ARG A 12 1.46 4.32 18.77
N VAL A 13 2.77 4.42 18.99
CA VAL A 13 3.76 4.73 17.96
C VAL A 13 4.43 3.41 17.55
N ILE A 14 4.50 3.16 16.24
CA ILE A 14 5.14 1.99 15.64
C ILE A 14 6.30 2.48 14.79
N SER A 15 7.50 2.01 15.10
CA SER A 15 8.71 2.36 14.35
C SER A 15 8.79 1.62 13.01
N ALA A 16 9.73 2.05 12.17
CA ALA A 16 10.03 1.37 10.91
C ALA A 16 10.57 -0.06 11.13
N GLU A 17 11.27 -0.30 12.24
CA GLU A 17 11.76 -1.65 12.57
C GLU A 17 10.64 -2.55 13.10
N GLU A 18 9.60 -1.97 13.72
CA GLU A 18 8.49 -2.70 14.33
C GLU A 18 7.35 -3.03 13.36
N ILE A 19 7.16 -2.23 12.31
CA ILE A 19 5.98 -2.36 11.44
C ILE A 19 5.95 -3.68 10.68
N VAL A 20 7.09 -4.15 10.14
CA VAL A 20 7.15 -5.39 9.35
C VAL A 20 6.84 -6.62 10.22
N PRO A 21 7.49 -6.81 11.39
CA PRO A 21 7.12 -7.89 12.31
C PRO A 21 5.65 -7.83 12.75
N LEU A 22 5.11 -6.63 12.98
CA LEU A 22 3.72 -6.46 13.39
C LEU A 22 2.73 -6.90 12.30
N LEU A 23 2.98 -6.48 11.05
CA LEU A 23 2.19 -6.90 9.89
C LEU A 23 2.27 -8.42 9.69
N ALA A 24 3.45 -9.02 9.91
CA ALA A 24 3.62 -10.47 9.86
C ALA A 24 2.78 -11.17 10.93
N GLY A 25 2.85 -10.69 12.18
CA GLY A 25 2.11 -11.25 13.31
C GLY A 25 0.59 -11.22 13.12
N TYR A 26 0.06 -10.19 12.44
CA TYR A 26 -1.35 -10.10 12.06
C TYR A 26 -1.68 -10.73 10.70
N GLN A 27 -0.72 -11.38 10.02
CA GLN A 27 -0.89 -11.96 8.69
C GLN A 27 -1.37 -10.94 7.63
N LEU A 28 -0.97 -9.68 7.79
CA LEU A 28 -1.28 -8.57 6.89
C LEU A 28 -0.20 -8.36 5.82
N LEU A 29 0.94 -9.02 5.92
CA LEU A 29 1.96 -8.98 4.86
C LEU A 29 1.48 -9.56 3.52
N PRO A 30 0.84 -10.74 3.44
CA PRO A 30 0.36 -11.28 2.17
C PRO A 30 -0.61 -10.36 1.41
N PRO A 31 -1.65 -9.77 2.03
CA PRO A 31 -2.52 -8.83 1.32
C PRO A 31 -1.77 -7.56 0.91
N LEU A 32 -0.88 -7.01 1.76
CA LEU A 32 -0.10 -5.82 1.41
C LEU A 32 0.79 -6.06 0.17
N ILE A 33 1.50 -7.19 0.12
CA ILE A 33 2.34 -7.55 -1.02
C ILE A 33 1.51 -7.69 -2.30
N ARG A 34 0.31 -8.27 -2.21
CA ARG A 34 -0.60 -8.40 -3.35
C ARG A 34 -0.94 -7.02 -3.92
N GLU A 35 -1.34 -6.07 -3.08
CA GLU A 35 -1.70 -4.73 -3.56
C GLU A 35 -0.51 -4.03 -4.21
N ILE A 36 0.70 -4.14 -3.65
CA ILE A 36 1.92 -3.59 -4.26
C ILE A 36 2.14 -4.17 -5.66
N ILE A 37 2.00 -5.48 -5.84
CA ILE A 37 2.16 -6.14 -7.14
C ILE A 37 1.08 -5.67 -8.13
N ILE A 38 -0.17 -5.48 -7.67
CA ILE A 38 -1.24 -4.96 -8.51
C ILE A 38 -0.91 -3.55 -8.96
N ASP A 39 -0.52 -2.67 -8.03
CA ASP A 39 -0.15 -1.29 -8.32
C ASP A 39 0.98 -1.21 -9.36
N GLU A 40 2.02 -2.04 -9.20
CA GLU A 40 3.12 -2.15 -10.16
C GLU A 40 2.66 -2.65 -11.53
N ALA A 41 1.78 -3.65 -11.56
CA ALA A 41 1.25 -4.20 -12.81
C ALA A 41 0.40 -3.18 -13.58
N VAL A 42 -0.48 -2.45 -12.88
CA VAL A 42 -1.38 -1.46 -13.51
C VAL A 42 -0.70 -0.13 -13.80
N ALA A 43 0.42 0.21 -13.16
CA ALA A 43 1.19 1.43 -13.45
C ALA A 43 1.63 1.52 -14.92
N THR A 44 1.76 0.37 -15.59
CA THR A 44 2.12 0.29 -17.02
C THR A 44 0.91 0.31 -17.96
N ALA A 45 -0.29 0.09 -17.43
CA ALA A 45 -1.52 0.09 -18.20
C ALA A 45 -2.00 1.54 -18.42
N SER A 46 -2.21 1.92 -19.68
CA SER A 46 -2.82 3.19 -20.06
C SER A 46 -4.16 2.92 -20.71
N CYS A 47 -5.25 3.42 -20.11
CA CYS A 47 -6.58 3.35 -20.74
C CYS A 47 -6.80 4.57 -21.64
N THR A 48 -7.38 4.35 -22.82
CA THR A 48 -7.80 5.43 -23.70
C THR A 48 -8.98 6.21 -23.10
N PRO A 49 -9.25 7.44 -23.55
CA PRO A 49 -10.42 8.20 -23.10
C PRO A 49 -11.74 7.46 -23.31
N GLU A 50 -11.87 6.70 -24.41
CA GLU A 50 -13.06 5.92 -24.74
C GLU A 50 -13.27 4.76 -23.77
N GLU A 51 -12.20 4.03 -23.44
CA GLU A 51 -12.25 2.92 -22.46
C GLU A 51 -12.62 3.42 -21.07
N LYS A 52 -12.11 4.60 -20.67
CA LYS A 52 -12.51 5.24 -19.41
C LYS A 52 -13.98 5.64 -19.42
N ALA A 53 -14.47 6.22 -20.52
CA ALA A 53 -15.87 6.62 -20.63
C ALA A 53 -16.84 5.43 -20.51
N GLN A 54 -16.46 4.25 -21.03
CA GLN A 54 -17.24 3.02 -20.90
C GLN A 54 -17.27 2.47 -19.46
N ALA A 55 -16.23 2.69 -18.65
CA ALA A 55 -16.16 2.19 -17.27
C ALA A 55 -17.06 2.94 -16.28
N TYR A 56 -17.54 4.14 -16.61
CA TYR A 56 -18.40 4.97 -15.75
C TYR A 56 -19.89 4.97 -16.15
N GLN A 57 -20.30 4.15 -17.14
CA GLN A 57 -21.70 3.96 -17.53
C GLN A 57 -22.39 2.88 -16.69
#